data_AF-A0A834NNL0-F1
#
_entry.id   AF-A0A834NNL0-F1
#
_cell.length_a   1.000
_cell.length_b   1.000
_cell.length_c   1.000
_cell.angle_alpha   90.00
_cell.angle_beta   90.00
_cell.angle_gamma   90.00
#
_symmetry.space_group_name_H-M   'P 1'
#
loop_
_entity.id
_entity.type
_entity.pdbx_description
1 polymer ?
#
loop_
_entity_poly.entity_id
_entity_poly.type
_entity_poly.pdbx_seq_one_letter_code
_entity_poly.pdbx_strand_id
1 'polypeptide(L)' 'MAQPTSSALRALALEYKSLQEEPVEGFRVKLVNEDNMFEWEVAIFGPPDTLYQGGYFKTDMSKNNEFQLFGYVSFTYL' A
#
# COMPACT_ATOMS: atom_id res chain seq x y z
N MET A 1 -16.51 17.00 -11.53
CA MET A 1 -15.70 16.30 -10.50
C MET A 1 -16.66 15.35 -9.81
N ALA A 2 -16.57 14.04 -10.05
CA ALA A 2 -17.48 13.07 -9.44
C ALA A 2 -17.28 13.09 -7.92
N GLN A 3 -18.27 13.57 -7.18
CA GLN A 3 -18.25 13.51 -5.73
C GLN A 3 -18.32 12.03 -5.34
N PRO A 4 -17.42 11.53 -4.48
CA PRO A 4 -17.49 10.15 -4.03
C PRO A 4 -18.84 9.92 -3.35
N THR A 5 -19.62 8.98 -3.86
CA THR A 5 -20.89 8.61 -3.25
C THR A 5 -20.60 8.05 -1.86
N SER A 6 -21.36 8.47 -0.85
CA SER A 6 -21.23 8.07 0.56
C SER A 6 -21.00 6.56 0.79
N SER A 7 -21.50 5.70 -0.10
CA SER A 7 -21.24 4.25 -0.10
C SER A 7 -19.78 3.85 -0.33
N ALA A 8 -19.07 4.51 -1.25
CA ALA A 8 -17.67 4.22 -1.58
C ALA A 8 -16.75 4.58 -0.42
N LEU A 9 -16.96 5.76 0.19
CA LEU A 9 -16.25 6.17 1.41
C LEU A 9 -16.48 5.20 2.56
N ARG A 10 -17.71 4.72 2.74
CA ARG A 10 -18.03 3.75 3.79
C ARG A 10 -17.36 2.40 3.56
N ALA A 11 -17.31 1.93 2.31
CA ALA A 11 -16.61 0.70 1.96
C ALA A 11 -15.09 0.82 2.24
N LEU A 12 -14.47 1.92 1.83
CA LEU A 12 -13.05 2.20 2.08
C LEU A 12 -12.72 2.28 3.58
N ALA A 13 -13.60 2.88 4.38
CA ALA A 13 -13.44 2.93 5.83
C ALA A 13 -13.53 1.55 6.49
N LEU A 14 -14.43 0.68 6.00
CA LEU A 14 -14.54 -0.70 6.49
C LEU A 14 -13.30 -1.52 6.13
N GLU A 15 -12.86 -1.48 4.87
CA GLU A 15 -11.64 -2.14 4.40
C GLU A 15 -10.42 -1.69 5.20
N TYR A 16 -10.24 -0.37 5.39
CA TYR A 16 -9.14 0.17 6.18
C TYR A 16 -9.18 -0.35 7.62
N LYS A 17 -10.36 -0.36 8.25
CA LYS A 17 -10.51 -0.89 9.61
C LYS A 17 -10.15 -2.37 9.68
N SER A 18 -10.60 -3.18 8.72
CA SER A 18 -10.28 -4.60 8.66
C SER A 18 -8.78 -4.85 8.52
N LEU A 19 -8.08 -4.06 7.70
CA LEU A 19 -6.61 -4.14 7.56
C LEU A 19 -5.85 -3.73 8.83
N GLN A 20 -6.42 -2.85 9.66
CA GLN A 20 -5.85 -2.49 10.96
C GLN A 20 -6.11 -3.57 12.02
N GLU A 21 -7.28 -4.20 11.98
CA GLU A 21 -7.66 -5.29 12.91
C GLU A 21 -6.90 -6.59 12.61
N GLU A 22 -6.73 -6.91 11.32
CA GLU A 22 -6.01 -8.09 10.84
C GLU A 22 -4.89 -7.65 9.87
N PRO A 23 -3.72 -7.24 10.40
CA PRO A 23 -2.61 -6.82 9.58
C PRO A 23 -2.07 -7.99 8.77
N VAL A 24 -2.03 -7.82 7.45
CA VAL A 24 -1.53 -8.85 6.53
C VAL A 24 0.00 -8.93 6.64
N GLU A 25 0.53 -10.13 6.83
CA GLU A 25 1.98 -10.35 6.90
C GLU A 25 2.69 -9.84 5.64
N GLY A 26 3.77 -9.08 5.84
CA GLY A 26 4.52 -8.50 4.73
C GLY A 26 3.82 -7.32 4.05
N PHE A 27 2.62 -6.90 4.48
CA PHE A 27 1.98 -5.69 3.99
C PHE A 27 1.84 -4.65 5.11
N ARG A 28 2.00 -3.38 4.75
CA ARG A 28 1.69 -2.24 5.62
C ARG A 28 0.87 -1.25 4.82
N VAL A 29 -0.26 -0.86 5.36
CA VAL A 29 -1.18 0.09 4.73
C VAL A 29 -1.38 1.26 5.67
N LYS A 30 -1.27 2.47 5.15
CA LYS A 30 -1.53 3.70 5.90
C LYS A 30 -2.22 4.72 5.01
N LEU A 31 -3.03 5.59 5.59
CA LEU A 31 -3.55 6.75 4.89
C LEU A 31 -2.44 7.80 4.76
N VAL A 32 -2.31 8.40 3.57
CA VAL A 32 -1.39 9.53 3.34
C VAL A 32 -1.94 10.78 4.02
N ASN A 33 -3.26 10.94 4.00
CA ASN A 33 -3.99 12.00 4.66
C ASN A 33 -5.26 11.42 5.30
N GLU A 34 -5.43 11.60 6.61
CA GLU A 34 -6.59 11.09 7.36
C GLU A 34 -7.91 11.75 6.93
N ASP A 35 -7.85 12.98 6.39
CA ASP A 35 -9.01 13.68 5.83
C ASP A 35 -9.37 13.19 4.41
N ASN A 36 -8.49 12.43 3.76
CA ASN A 36 -8.70 11.91 2.42
C ASN A 36 -8.55 10.37 2.35
N MET A 37 -9.68 9.69 2.51
CA MET A 37 -9.81 8.23 2.38
C MET A 37 -9.54 7.67 0.98
N PHE A 38 -9.11 8.47 0.01
CA PHE A 38 -8.70 8.01 -1.33
C PHE A 38 -7.18 8.02 -1.52
N GLU A 39 -6.41 8.47 -0.54
CA GLU A 39 -4.94 8.51 -0.62
C GLU A 39 -4.30 7.54 0.36
N TRP A 40 -3.81 6.42 -0.15
CA TRP A 40 -3.25 5.34 0.66
C TRP A 40 -1.81 5.09 0.25
N GLU A 41 -0.96 4.82 1.22
CA GLU A 41 0.37 4.29 0.99
C GLU A 41 0.39 2.82 1.40
N VAL A 42 0.81 1.97 0.48
CA VAL A 42 0.97 0.53 0.70
C VAL A 42 2.45 0.18 0.58
N ALA A 43 2.98 -0.48 1.59
CA ALA A 43 4.32 -1.04 1.59
C ALA A 43 4.26 -2.56 1.67
N ILE A 44 5.10 -3.22 0.88
CA ILE A 44 5.18 -4.68 0.75
C ILE A 44 6.62 -5.09 1.05
N PHE A 45 6.79 -6.04 1.96
CA PHE A 45 8.04 -6.72 2.22
C PHE A 45 8.09 -7.96 1.34
N GLY A 46 9.18 -8.11 0.58
CA GLY A 46 9.31 -9.26 -0.28
C GLY A 46 9.46 -10.55 0.54
N PRO A 47 8.67 -11.59 0.23
CA PRO A 47 8.67 -12.83 1.00
C PRO A 47 10.00 -13.58 0.87
N PRO A 48 10.37 -14.39 1.88
CA PRO A 48 11.54 -15.24 1.82
C PRO A 48 11.41 -16.26 0.67
N ASP A 49 12.55 -16.76 0.21
CA ASP A 49 12.71 -17.73 -0.87
C ASP A 49 12.15 -17.27 -2.23
N THR A 50 12.04 -15.96 -2.42
CA THR A 50 11.68 -15.34 -3.72
C THR A 50 12.74 -14.35 -4.18
N LEU A 51 12.69 -13.98 -5.46
CA LEU A 51 13.56 -12.93 -6.03
C LEU A 51 13.37 -11.56 -5.37
N TYR A 52 12.28 -11.38 -4.62
CA TYR A 52 11.96 -10.15 -3.92
C TYR A 52 12.40 -10.19 -2.44
N GLN A 53 12.93 -11.31 -1.95
CA GLN A 53 13.37 -11.46 -0.56
C GLN A 53 14.27 -10.31 -0.13
N GLY A 54 13.96 -9.71 1.02
CA GLY A 54 14.70 -8.57 1.55
C GLY A 54 14.38 -7.23 0.87
N GLY A 55 13.50 -7.23 -0.14
CA GLY A 55 12.99 -6.04 -0.81
C GLY A 55 11.92 -5.33 0.02
N TYR A 56 11.86 -4.00 -0.16
CA TYR A 56 10.83 -3.12 0.39
C TYR A 56 10.22 -2.31 -0.75
N PHE A 57 8.95 -2.53 -1.03
CA PHE A 57 8.24 -1.93 -2.16
C PHE A 57 7.14 -1.04 -1.65
N LYS A 58 7.15 0.25 -2.01
CA LYS A 58 6.16 1.23 -1.56
C LYS A 58 5.41 1.80 -2.75
N THR A 59 4.09 1.94 -2.63
CA THR A 59 3.24 2.54 -3.66
C THR A 59 2.18 3.44 -3.04
N ASP A 60 1.84 4.51 -3.76
CA ASP A 60 0.80 5.46 -3.36
C ASP A 60 -0.46 5.21 -4.21
N MET A 61 -1.47 4.59 -3.62
CA MET A 61 -2.79 4.42 -4.21
C MET A 61 -3.54 5.75 -4.09
N SER A 62 -3.24 6.67 -5.00
CA SER A 62 -4.02 7.90 -5.19
C SER A 62 -3.66 8.59 -6.50
N LYS A 63 -2.40 8.47 -6.90
CA LYS A 63 -1.81 9.41 -7.85
C LYS A 63 -1.67 8.87 -9.27
N ASN A 64 -1.52 7.55 -9.45
CA ASN A 64 -1.65 6.76 -10.68
C ASN A 64 -1.58 5.29 -10.23
N ASN A 65 -2.36 4.37 -10.82
CA ASN A 65 -2.39 2.94 -10.44
C ASN A 65 -1.10 2.16 -10.82
N GLU A 66 0.06 2.80 -10.68
CA GLU A 66 1.36 2.31 -11.15
C GLU A 66 2.21 1.94 -9.93
N PHE A 67 2.44 0.65 -9.73
CA PHE A 67 3.42 0.17 -8.76
C PHE A 67 4.80 0.73 -9.13
N GLN A 68 5.24 1.78 -8.44
CA GLN A 68 6.61 2.26 -8.57
C GLN A 68 7.51 1.35 -7.74
N LEU A 69 8.29 0.51 -8.43
CA LEU A 69 9.38 -0.22 -7.81
C LEU A 69 10.44 0.80 -7.36
N PHE A 70 10.26 1.39 -6.17
CA PHE A 70 11.35 2.10 -5.48
C PHE A 70 12.35 1.08 -4.94
N GLY A 71 13.00 0.39 -5.86
CA GLY A 71 14.13 -0.48 -5.60
C GLY A 71 15.22 -0.09 -6.57
N TYR A 72 16.10 0.84 -6.16
CA TYR A 72 17.50 0.64 -6.53
C TYR A 72 17.90 -0.67 -5.84
N VAL A 73 17.73 -1.78 -6.55
CA VAL A 73 18.28 -3.05 -6.13
C VAL A 73 19.78 -2.94 -6.37
N SER A 74 20.50 -2.42 -5.37
CA SER A 74 21.95 -2.58 -5.34
C SER A 74 22.21 -4.05 -5.01
N PHE A 75 22.29 -4.89 -6.04
CA PHE A 75 22.94 -6.19 -5.94
C PHE A 75 24.43 -5.93 -5.72
N THR A 76 24.83 -5.64 -4.48
CA THR A 76 26.22 -5.82 -4.10
C THR A 76 26.39 -7.31 -3.83
N TYR A 77 26.86 -8.04 -4.84
CA TYR A 77 27.40 -9.37 -4.67
C TYR A 77 28.59 -9.25 -3.70
N LEU A 78 28.51 -9.94 -2.56
CA LEU A 78 29.68 -10.38 -1.78
C LEU A 78 29.90 -11.86 -2.06
#